data_AF-A0A976GSF2-F1
#
_entry.id   AF-A0A976GSF2-F1
#
_cell.length_a   1.000
_cell.length_b   1.000
_cell.length_c   1.000
_cell.angle_alpha   90.00
_cell.angle_beta   90.00
_cell.angle_gamma   90.00
#
_symmetry.space_group_name_H-M   'P 1'
#
loop_
_entity.id
_entity.type
_entity.pdbx_description
1 polymer ?
#
loop_
_entity_poly.entity_id
_entity_poly.type
_entity_poly.pdbx_seq_one_letter_code
_entity_poly.pdbx_strand_id
1 'polypeptide(L)'
;MLFPLFLQKKDKILMVAPANAVRLEEILPAITIFESWELEVELGHHLLNVHHTFAGTDEQRLEDLQNALDNTEIKAIICAR
;
A
#
# COMPACT_ATOMS: atom_id res chain seq x y z
N MET A 1 -2.60 -25.45 1.22
CA MET A 1 -2.11 -24.09 1.55
C MET A 1 -1.66 -23.46 0.26
N LEU A 2 -2.05 -22.20 0.03
CA LEU A 2 -1.55 -21.40 -1.08
C LEU A 2 -0.48 -20.46 -0.52
N PHE A 3 0.64 -20.35 -1.21
CA PHE A 3 1.72 -19.44 -0.87
C PHE A 3 1.90 -18.44 -2.01
N PRO A 4 2.03 -17.14 -1.73
CA PRO A 4 2.35 -16.16 -2.76
C PRO A 4 3.76 -16.42 -3.31
N LEU A 5 3.98 -16.00 -4.55
CA LEU A 5 5.31 -16.04 -5.17
C LEU A 5 6.24 -15.03 -4.48
N PHE A 6 7.54 -15.29 -4.53
CA PHE A 6 8.54 -14.32 -4.09
C PHE A 6 8.59 -13.13 -5.04
N LEU A 7 8.70 -11.92 -4.46
CA LEU A 7 8.89 -10.70 -5.22
C LEU A 7 10.17 -10.77 -6.07
N GLN A 8 10.05 -10.24 -7.28
CA GLN A 8 11.12 -10.07 -8.25
C GLN A 8 11.33 -8.58 -8.51
N LYS A 9 12.48 -8.25 -9.11
CA LYS A 9 12.74 -6.90 -9.59
C LYS A 9 11.65 -6.49 -10.59
N LYS A 10 11.23 -5.23 -10.51
CA LYS A 10 10.15 -4.60 -11.29
C LYS A 10 8.74 -5.08 -10.94
N ASP A 11 8.58 -5.93 -9.93
CA ASP A 11 7.25 -6.23 -9.43
C ASP A 11 6.62 -4.98 -8.81
N LYS A 12 5.32 -4.83 -9.03
CA LYS A 12 4.53 -3.74 -8.45
C LYS A 12 4.08 -4.10 -7.06
N ILE A 13 4.24 -3.15 -6.14
CA ILE A 13 3.69 -3.21 -4.80
C ILE A 13 2.76 -2.03 -4.57
N LEU A 14 1.67 -2.24 -3.83
CA LEU A 14 0.73 -1.19 -3.50
C LEU A 14 0.74 -0.92 -1.99
N MET A 15 0.95 0.33 -1.62
CA MET A 15 0.88 0.77 -0.23
C MET A 15 -0.53 1.28 0.10
N VAL A 16 -1.13 0.77 1.17
CA VAL A 16 -2.45 1.15 1.67
C VAL A 16 -2.40 1.44 3.18
N ALA A 17 -3.42 2.10 3.72
CA ALA A 17 -3.56 2.32 5.17
C ALA A 17 -4.96 1.86 5.63
N PRO A 18 -5.15 0.58 5.95
CA PRO A 18 -6.46 0.07 6.36
C PRO A 18 -6.86 0.51 7.78
N ALA A 19 -6.00 1.23 8.50
CA ALA A 19 -6.21 1.67 9.87
C ALA A 19 -5.87 3.16 10.06
N ASN A 20 -4.80 3.47 10.79
CA ASN A 20 -4.48 4.84 11.19
C ASN A 20 -3.99 5.69 10.02
N ALA A 21 -4.30 6.98 10.07
CA ALA A 21 -3.75 7.96 9.13
C ALA A 21 -2.23 8.00 9.18
N VAL A 22 -1.62 8.19 8.02
CA VAL A 22 -0.18 8.37 7.84
C VAL A 22 0.09 9.64 7.05
N ARG A 23 1.25 10.25 7.27
CA ARG A 23 1.72 11.38 6.46
C ARG A 23 2.77 10.91 5.46
N LEU A 24 2.89 11.61 4.34
CA LEU A 24 3.82 11.24 3.29
C LEU A 24 5.25 11.12 3.82
N GLU A 25 5.68 12.03 4.70
CA GLU A 25 7.03 12.04 5.27
C GLU A 25 7.33 10.80 6.12
N GLU A 26 6.30 10.17 6.69
CA GLU A 26 6.43 8.93 7.48
C GLU A 26 6.67 7.71 6.60
N ILE A 27 6.16 7.71 5.35
CA ILE A 27 6.27 6.59 4.43
C ILE A 27 7.38 6.75 3.38
N LEU A 28 7.87 7.97 3.14
CA LEU A 28 8.98 8.24 2.20
C LEU A 28 10.20 7.32 2.41
N PRO A 29 10.67 7.06 3.65
CA PRO A 29 11.80 6.14 3.85
C PRO A 29 11.53 4.71 3.36
N ALA A 30 10.29 4.22 3.54
CA ALA A 30 9.90 2.89 3.07
C ALA A 30 9.84 2.84 1.53
N ILE A 31 9.28 3.88 0.90
CA ILE A 31 9.26 4.01 -0.57
C ILE A 31 10.68 3.94 -1.13
N THR A 32 11.61 4.74 -0.59
CA THR A 32 13.02 4.72 -1.03
C THR A 32 13.67 3.35 -0.86
N ILE A 33 13.36 2.62 0.22
CA ILE A 33 13.86 1.26 0.42
C ILE A 33 13.32 0.32 -0.66
N PHE A 34 12.01 0.33 -0.94
CA PHE A 34 11.41 -0.55 -1.94
C PHE A 34 11.90 -0.25 -3.35
N GLU A 35 12.03 1.04 -3.71
CA GLU A 35 12.63 1.45 -4.98
C GLU A 35 14.10 1.01 -5.09
N SER A 36 14.87 1.03 -3.99
CA SER A 36 16.24 0.51 -3.96
C SER A 36 16.34 -1.00 -4.20
N TRP A 37 15.25 -1.74 -3.96
CA TRP A 37 15.11 -3.16 -4.30
C TRP A 37 14.62 -3.37 -5.74
N GLU A 38 14.53 -2.29 -6.53
CA GLU A 38 14.03 -2.25 -7.89
C GLU A 38 12.54 -2.63 -8.00
N LEU A 39 11.75 -2.39 -6.96
CA LEU A 39 10.29 -2.57 -6.98
C LEU A 39 9.59 -1.30 -7.47
N GLU A 40 8.44 -1.45 -8.11
CA GLU A 40 7.58 -0.35 -8.52
C GLU A 40 6.56 -0.06 -7.41
N VAL A 41 6.64 1.11 -6.79
CA VAL A 41 5.76 1.47 -5.66
C VAL A 41 4.58 2.30 -6.17
N GLU A 42 3.37 1.78 -5.96
CA GLU A 42 2.11 2.49 -6.14
C GLU A 42 1.51 2.85 -4.77
N LEU A 43 0.80 3.97 -4.69
CA LEU A 43 0.13 4.42 -3.47
C LEU A 43 -1.39 4.31 -3.64
N GLY A 44 -2.07 3.79 -2.62
CA GLY A 44 -3.54 3.76 -2.55
C GLY A 44 -4.12 5.16 -2.68
N HIS A 45 -5.31 5.24 -3.27
CA HIS A 45 -5.94 6.52 -3.58
C HIS A 45 -6.27 7.31 -2.31
N HIS A 46 -6.58 6.60 -1.22
CA HIS A 46 -6.95 7.17 0.07
C HIS A 46 -5.86 7.03 1.14
N LEU A 47 -4.68 6.52 0.79
CA LEU A 47 -3.57 6.26 1.72
C LEU A 47 -3.24 7.44 2.66
N LEU A 48 -3.32 8.67 2.13
CA LEU A 48 -2.97 9.90 2.85
C LEU A 48 -4.20 10.69 3.32
N ASN A 49 -5.41 10.14 3.16
CA ASN A 49 -6.61 10.78 3.69
C ASN A 49 -6.61 10.74 5.21
N VAL A 50 -7.37 11.65 5.82
CA VAL A 50 -7.50 11.72 7.27
C VAL A 50 -8.98 11.83 7.64
N HIS A 51 -9.45 10.89 8.44
CA HIS A 51 -10.77 10.89 9.05
C HIS A 51 -10.60 10.59 10.55
N HIS A 52 -10.57 11.65 11.36
CA HIS A 52 -10.12 11.59 12.75
C HIS A 52 -8.72 10.97 12.86
N THR A 53 -8.59 9.80 13.47
CA THR A 53 -7.33 9.06 13.60
C THR A 53 -7.08 8.08 12.46
N PHE A 54 -8.05 7.85 11.58
CA PHE A 54 -8.01 6.85 10.51
C PHE A 54 -7.62 7.44 9.15
N ALA A 55 -7.09 6.59 8.27
CA ALA A 55 -6.72 6.94 6.90
C ALA A 55 -7.94 7.01 5.96
N GLY A 56 -8.89 7.90 6.27
CA GLY A 56 -10.17 8.00 5.56
C GLY A 56 -11.32 7.25 6.24
N THR A 57 -12.51 7.32 5.62
CA THR A 57 -13.71 6.62 6.11
C THR A 57 -13.57 5.09 5.94
N ASP A 58 -14.50 4.34 6.50
CA ASP A 58 -14.53 2.88 6.36
C ASP A 58 -14.63 2.46 4.89
N GLU A 59 -15.42 3.18 4.10
CA GLU A 59 -15.59 2.95 2.66
C GLU A 59 -14.29 3.23 1.89
N GLN A 60 -13.60 4.32 2.21
CA GLN A 60 -12.33 4.68 1.57
C GLN A 60 -11.22 3.67 1.86
N ARG A 61 -11.11 3.23 3.12
CA ARG A 61 -10.14 2.21 3.52
C ARG A 61 -10.46 0.85 2.91
N LEU A 62 -11.74 0.50 2.81
CA LEU A 62 -12.20 -0.71 2.13
C LEU A 62 -11.88 -0.67 0.64
N GLU A 63 -12.14 0.46 -0.02
CA GLU A 63 -11.89 0.64 -1.45
C GLU A 63 -10.40 0.46 -1.78
N ASP A 64 -9.50 1.12 -1.04
CA ASP A 64 -8.05 0.96 -1.23
C ASP A 64 -7.60 -0.49 -1.06
N LEU A 65 -8.08 -1.17 0.00
CA LEU A 65 -7.71 -2.56 0.26
C LEU A 65 -8.28 -3.52 -0.79
N GLN A 66 -9.53 -3.32 -1.21
CA GLN A 66 -10.20 -4.16 -2.21
C GLN A 66 -9.52 -4.00 -3.57
N ASN A 67 -9.23 -2.77 -3.99
CA ASN A 67 -8.48 -2.49 -5.22
C ASN A 67 -7.09 -3.14 -5.19
N ALA A 68 -6.43 -3.18 -4.03
CA ALA A 68 -5.15 -3.85 -3.86
C ALA A 68 -5.23 -5.38 -4.02
N LEU A 69 -6.31 -5.98 -3.54
CA LEU A 69 -6.55 -7.43 -3.64
C LEU A 69 -7.00 -7.86 -5.04
N ASP A 70 -7.80 -7.03 -5.71
CA ASP A 70 -8.37 -7.36 -7.02
C ASP A 70 -7.41 -7.08 -8.18
N ASN A 71 -6.40 -6.22 -7.97
CA ASN A 71 -5.43 -5.88 -9.01
C ASN A 71 -4.36 -6.98 -9.18
N THR A 72 -4.46 -7.75 -10.26
CA THR A 72 -3.53 -8.86 -10.58
C THR A 72 -2.10 -8.42 -10.88
N GLU A 73 -1.87 -7.13 -11.16
CA GLU A 73 -0.54 -6.58 -11.39
C GLU A 73 0.22 -6.37 -10.08
N ILE A 74 -0.48 -6.19 -8.96
CA ILE A 74 0.13 -6.01 -7.64
C ILE A 74 0.60 -7.35 -7.09
N LYS A 75 1.89 -7.45 -6.79
CA LYS A 75 2.54 -8.66 -6.28
C LYS A 75 2.70 -8.67 -4.77
N ALA A 76 2.61 -7.51 -4.12
CA ALA A 76 2.51 -7.39 -2.67
C ALA A 76 1.73 -6.14 -2.24
N ILE A 77 1.04 -6.26 -1.10
CA ILE A 77 0.28 -5.18 -0.47
C ILE A 77 0.99 -4.83 0.84
N ILE A 78 1.33 -3.55 1.01
CA ILE A 78 2.05 -3.06 2.21
C ILE A 78 1.13 -2.12 2.99
N CYS A 79 0.91 -2.43 4.27
CA CYS A 79 0.15 -1.55 5.16
C CYS A 79 1.08 -0.51 5.78
N ALA A 80 0.79 0.78 5.58
CA ALA A 80 1.65 1.88 6.01
C ALA A 80 1.71 2.07 7.54
N ARG A 81 0.77 1.50 8.31
CA ARG A 81 0.78 1.47 9.77
C ARG A 81 -0.26 0.54 10.37
#